data_AF-A0A819F8S4-F1
#
_entry.id   AF-A0A819F8S4-F1
#
_cell.length_a   1.000
_cell.length_b   1.000
_cell.length_c   1.000
_cell.angle_alpha   90.00
_cell.angle_beta   90.00
_cell.angle_gamma   90.00
#
_symmetry.space_group_name_H-M   'P 1'
#
loop_
_entity.id
_entity.type
_entity.pdbx_description
1 polymer ?
#
loop_
_entity_poly.entity_id
_entity_poly.type
_entity_poly.pdbx_seq_one_letter_code
_entity_poly.pdbx_strand_id
1 'polypeptide(L)'
;MNFIILIIIIYILTNFVESTHFYGGTITWKPTDNTTTGSTLPIMFTQSYQWRQSGPLTYCNQSYVLNHSPQIPTGISKLICVTSNSSCGGYNALNISGYCTDFSTILDLSSSQISTVQNITIGSKFCIAFQGATWIGLQTVNCVTSASTTSNTTTISTTTLSSCYNSAPRWSIGCCLDLSIRLDGLINTPPVTNIISPINVLVDTETNIKIPVIDANNDVIRCRWAQNTSLLDECGDVCGIAPSSTLNSNDCILTFNSTGTIVGQYYPITLMIEDYYRESSYLPYSSIPLQFLIKIINKPSCFTKPMVSSNLSNCTPISVGVEFNFTLTIQQGCSNITIVDLFRTSPLNMYKKNLIQVGSTNIWIITETWIPTIDQIGSQVYCAIATDSNNIQSDQYCTTFTVLPVGQTLNCPTDFILNRTTTTTSTTTTSVTMLTFVTTTVASSTSMIGTVYVNDNSGLNSLNLGLILGFGLPLLLLLIALSLYCCCCQHCQFF
;
A
#
# COMPACT_ATOMS: atom_id res chain seq x y z
N MET A 1 9.09 48.40 14.20
CA MET A 1 7.98 47.97 13.32
C MET A 1 8.42 46.87 12.33
N ASN A 2 9.52 47.06 11.58
CA ASN A 2 10.00 46.05 10.61
C ASN A 2 10.39 44.68 11.20
N PHE A 3 10.90 44.62 12.44
CA PHE A 3 11.28 43.34 13.06
C PHE A 3 10.06 42.49 13.48
N ILE A 4 8.98 43.14 13.93
CA ILE A 4 7.73 42.47 14.29
C ILE A 4 7.03 41.96 13.03
N ILE A 5 7.03 42.75 11.95
CA ILE A 5 6.50 42.31 10.65
C ILE A 5 7.32 41.13 10.10
N LEU A 6 8.65 41.13 10.27
CA LEU A 6 9.50 40.00 9.88
C LEU A 6 9.19 38.73 10.69
N ILE A 7 9.01 38.84 12.01
CA ILE A 7 8.63 37.69 12.86
C ILE A 7 7.23 37.18 12.49
N ILE A 8 6.28 38.08 12.20
CA ILE A 8 4.94 37.70 11.75
C ILE A 8 4.99 37.05 10.36
N ILE A 9 5.82 37.56 9.43
CA ILE A 9 6.00 36.95 8.11
C ILE A 9 6.70 35.60 8.23
N ILE A 10 7.72 35.44 9.07
CA ILE A 10 8.35 34.14 9.34
C ILE A 10 7.32 33.20 9.96
N TYR A 11 6.51 33.65 10.92
CA TYR A 11 5.45 32.87 11.55
C TYR A 11 4.34 32.44 10.58
N ILE A 12 4.00 33.31 9.61
CA ILE A 12 3.04 33.03 8.52
C ILE A 12 3.66 32.14 7.43
N LEU A 13 4.97 32.27 7.15
CA LEU A 13 5.69 31.41 6.20
C LEU A 13 6.07 30.05 6.81
N THR A 14 6.09 29.93 8.14
CA THR A 14 6.17 28.66 8.87
C THR A 14 4.80 28.01 9.06
N ASN A 15 3.79 28.39 8.26
CA ASN A 15 2.62 27.51 8.10
C ASN A 15 3.16 26.11 7.83
N PHE A 16 2.91 25.21 8.79
CA PHE A 16 3.48 23.89 8.86
C PHE A 16 3.35 23.24 7.49
N VAL A 17 4.48 22.91 6.86
CA VAL A 17 4.46 21.97 5.74
C VAL A 17 4.03 20.66 6.39
N GLU A 18 2.74 20.33 6.27
CA GLU A 18 2.16 19.09 6.78
C GLU A 18 2.72 17.93 5.94
N SER A 19 3.92 17.49 6.30
CA SER A 19 4.45 16.20 5.88
C SER A 19 3.82 15.15 6.79
N THR A 20 2.64 14.66 6.40
CA THR A 20 2.14 13.39 6.92
C THR A 20 3.06 12.30 6.36
N HIS A 21 4.02 11.85 7.17
CA HIS A 21 5.01 10.84 6.80
C HIS A 21 4.29 9.49 6.62
N PHE A 22 3.89 9.22 5.38
CA PHE A 22 3.10 8.06 5.00
C PHE A 22 3.93 6.78 5.10
N TYR A 23 3.36 5.75 5.71
CA TYR A 23 3.97 4.42 5.83
C TYR A 23 3.37 3.42 4.84
N GLY A 24 2.20 3.70 4.30
CA GLY A 24 1.52 2.76 3.42
C GLY A 24 0.02 2.75 3.64
N GLY A 25 -0.67 2.01 2.81
CA GLY A 25 -2.12 1.88 2.86
C GLY A 25 -2.70 1.16 1.66
N THR A 26 -4.02 1.07 1.67
CA THR A 26 -4.83 0.44 0.63
C THR A 26 -6.20 1.10 0.56
N ILE A 27 -6.82 0.99 -0.61
CA ILE A 27 -8.21 1.36 -0.84
C ILE A 27 -8.88 0.17 -1.52
N THR A 28 -10.03 -0.23 -1.00
CA THR A 28 -10.90 -1.21 -1.65
C THR A 28 -12.33 -0.68 -1.71
N TRP A 29 -13.16 -1.31 -2.51
CA TRP A 29 -14.57 -0.99 -2.65
C TRP A 29 -15.37 -2.29 -2.74
N LYS A 30 -16.64 -2.29 -2.35
CA LYS A 30 -17.50 -3.44 -2.62
C LYS A 30 -18.96 -3.01 -2.72
N PRO A 31 -19.76 -3.66 -3.57
CA PRO A 31 -21.21 -3.51 -3.51
C PRO A 31 -21.74 -4.06 -2.18
N THR A 32 -22.61 -3.32 -1.49
CA THR A 32 -23.16 -3.79 -0.21
C THR A 32 -24.33 -4.77 -0.40
N ASP A 33 -25.01 -4.70 -1.54
CA ASP A 33 -26.06 -5.63 -1.95
C ASP A 33 -26.07 -5.79 -3.47
N ASN A 34 -25.49 -6.89 -3.95
CA ASN A 34 -25.41 -7.19 -5.37
C ASN A 34 -26.74 -7.62 -6.04
N THR A 35 -27.87 -7.56 -5.32
CA THR A 35 -29.20 -7.92 -5.85
C THR A 35 -30.10 -6.72 -6.13
N THR A 36 -29.64 -5.49 -5.83
CA THR A 36 -30.41 -4.27 -6.03
C THR A 36 -30.76 -4.03 -7.51
N THR A 37 -32.04 -3.78 -7.81
CA THR A 37 -32.57 -3.57 -9.19
C THR A 37 -32.71 -2.11 -9.62
N GLY A 38 -32.22 -1.17 -8.80
CA GLY A 38 -32.27 0.27 -9.07
C GLY A 38 -31.27 0.76 -10.13
N SER A 39 -31.33 2.05 -10.50
CA SER A 39 -30.34 2.67 -11.40
C SER A 39 -28.98 2.96 -10.73
N THR A 40 -28.95 2.95 -9.39
CA THR A 40 -27.76 3.13 -8.57
C THR A 40 -27.64 1.99 -7.57
N LEU A 41 -26.41 1.69 -7.17
CA LEU A 41 -26.05 0.64 -6.23
C LEU A 41 -25.24 1.24 -5.07
N PRO A 42 -25.54 0.90 -3.80
CA PRO A 42 -24.68 1.24 -2.68
C PRO A 42 -23.32 0.53 -2.77
N ILE A 43 -22.26 1.32 -2.88
CA ILE A 43 -20.86 0.89 -2.87
C ILE A 43 -20.21 1.36 -1.58
N MET A 44 -19.64 0.42 -0.82
CA MET A 44 -18.82 0.70 0.34
C MET A 44 -17.36 0.86 -0.07
N PHE A 45 -16.82 2.06 0.08
CA PHE A 45 -15.40 2.33 -0.04
C PHE A 45 -14.73 2.16 1.32
N THR A 46 -13.63 1.41 1.38
CA THR A 46 -12.83 1.25 2.60
C THR A 46 -11.41 1.71 2.33
N GLN A 47 -10.96 2.69 3.12
CA GLN A 47 -9.61 3.24 3.09
C GLN A 47 -8.90 2.81 4.37
N SER A 48 -7.67 2.28 4.25
CA SER A 48 -6.82 1.97 5.40
C SER A 48 -5.43 2.57 5.17
N TYR A 49 -4.97 3.39 6.11
CA TYR A 49 -3.70 4.11 6.01
C TYR A 49 -2.88 3.98 7.27
N GLN A 50 -1.57 3.95 7.09
CA GLN A 50 -0.58 3.92 8.15
C GLN A 50 0.32 5.15 8.05
N TRP A 51 0.56 5.76 9.21
CA TRP A 51 1.24 7.04 9.35
C TRP A 51 2.28 6.97 10.45
N ARG A 52 3.26 7.88 10.38
CA ARG A 52 4.18 8.10 11.49
C ARG A 52 3.43 8.56 12.75
N GLN A 53 3.62 7.87 13.87
CA GLN A 53 2.94 8.20 15.13
C GLN A 53 3.46 9.49 15.76
N SER A 54 4.77 9.72 15.74
CA SER A 54 5.40 10.93 16.28
C SER A 54 5.07 12.21 15.49
N GLY A 55 4.26 12.09 14.43
CA GLY A 55 3.69 13.22 13.71
C GLY A 55 2.59 13.92 14.53
N PRO A 56 2.56 15.26 14.56
CA PRO A 56 1.64 16.02 15.41
C PRO A 56 0.15 15.82 15.08
N LEU A 57 -0.17 15.39 13.86
CA LEU A 57 -1.54 15.31 13.32
C LEU A 57 -1.99 13.90 12.93
N THR A 58 -1.11 12.90 13.13
CA THR A 58 -1.29 11.52 12.64
C THR A 58 -1.12 10.48 13.72
N TYR A 59 -1.21 10.88 14.99
CA TYR A 59 -0.93 9.99 16.11
C TYR A 59 -2.19 9.24 16.57
N CYS A 60 -2.02 7.94 16.82
CA CYS A 60 -2.99 7.10 17.51
C CYS A 60 -2.47 6.72 18.91
N ASN A 61 -3.40 6.54 19.84
CA ASN A 61 -3.17 5.96 21.15
C ASN A 61 -4.37 5.10 21.56
N GLN A 62 -4.29 4.45 22.73
CA GLN A 62 -5.35 3.57 23.20
C GLN A 62 -6.70 4.28 23.35
N SER A 63 -6.71 5.52 23.84
CA SER A 63 -7.93 6.29 24.00
C SER A 63 -8.59 6.60 22.66
N TYR A 64 -7.81 6.90 21.62
CA TYR A 64 -8.32 7.24 20.29
C TYR A 64 -8.91 6.03 19.58
N VAL A 65 -8.27 4.87 19.76
CA VAL A 65 -8.81 3.59 19.28
C VAL A 65 -10.14 3.27 19.96
N LEU A 66 -10.24 3.44 21.28
CA LEU A 66 -11.47 3.14 22.03
C LEU A 66 -12.61 4.13 21.79
N ASN A 67 -12.30 5.43 21.67
CA ASN A 67 -13.30 6.48 21.53
C ASN A 67 -13.70 6.75 20.08
N HIS A 68 -13.03 6.11 19.10
CA HIS A 68 -13.18 6.38 17.67
C HIS A 68 -13.08 7.88 17.35
N SER A 69 -12.10 8.54 17.96
CA SER A 69 -11.90 9.99 17.82
C SER A 69 -10.51 10.39 18.31
N PRO A 70 -9.82 11.32 17.62
CA PRO A 70 -10.20 11.99 16.37
C PRO A 70 -9.98 11.10 15.12
N GLN A 71 -10.38 11.61 13.96
CA GLN A 71 -9.91 11.06 12.68
C GLN A 71 -8.50 11.60 12.35
N ILE A 72 -7.66 10.74 11.78
CA ILE A 72 -6.30 11.07 11.32
C ILE A 72 -6.09 10.67 9.85
N PRO A 73 -5.25 11.38 9.08
CA PRO A 73 -4.63 12.66 9.41
C PRO A 73 -5.71 13.75 9.59
N THR A 74 -5.47 14.73 10.46
CA THR A 74 -6.39 15.87 10.54
C THR A 74 -6.26 16.71 9.27
N GLY A 75 -7.36 16.92 8.55
CA GLY A 75 -7.34 17.72 7.31
C GLY A 75 -8.60 17.58 6.49
N ILE A 76 -8.63 18.27 5.35
CA ILE A 76 -9.73 18.25 4.37
C ILE A 76 -9.35 17.57 3.06
N SER A 77 -8.24 16.84 3.04
CA SER A 77 -7.73 16.10 1.88
C SER A 77 -8.74 15.05 1.44
N LYS A 78 -8.94 14.91 0.12
CA LYS A 78 -9.99 14.05 -0.41
C LYS A 78 -9.48 13.07 -1.45
N LEU A 79 -9.99 11.84 -1.38
CA LEU A 79 -10.00 10.89 -2.46
C LEU A 79 -10.99 11.39 -3.52
N ILE A 80 -10.47 11.75 -4.70
CA ILE A 80 -11.23 12.38 -5.78
C ILE A 80 -11.34 11.44 -6.98
N CYS A 81 -12.37 11.64 -7.79
CA CYS A 81 -12.43 11.02 -9.10
C CYS A 81 -11.47 11.72 -10.08
N VAL A 82 -10.67 10.93 -10.81
CA VAL A 82 -9.63 11.43 -11.72
C VAL A 82 -9.88 11.08 -13.19
N THR A 83 -10.98 10.40 -13.51
CA THR A 83 -11.33 10.06 -14.89
C THR A 83 -11.76 11.30 -15.68
N SER A 84 -11.02 11.59 -16.77
CA SER A 84 -11.38 12.65 -17.70
C SER A 84 -12.53 12.21 -18.63
N ASN A 85 -13.67 12.92 -18.59
CA ASN A 85 -14.80 12.88 -19.55
C ASN A 85 -16.03 12.00 -19.27
N SER A 86 -16.26 11.53 -18.04
CA SER A 86 -17.57 10.96 -17.63
C SER A 86 -17.92 11.36 -16.20
N SER A 87 -19.23 11.54 -15.93
CA SER A 87 -19.71 11.64 -14.56
C SER A 87 -19.30 10.36 -13.83
N CYS A 88 -18.62 10.48 -12.69
CA CYS A 88 -18.08 9.37 -11.90
C CYS A 88 -19.19 8.56 -11.21
N GLY A 89 -20.26 8.24 -11.93
CA GLY A 89 -21.46 7.57 -11.42
C GLY A 89 -22.12 8.27 -10.25
N GLY A 90 -21.93 9.58 -10.06
CA GLY A 90 -22.39 10.29 -8.86
C GLY A 90 -21.46 10.20 -7.65
N TYR A 91 -20.23 9.71 -7.82
CA TYR A 91 -19.19 9.69 -6.79
C TYR A 91 -18.91 11.10 -6.25
N ASN A 92 -18.99 11.22 -4.93
CA ASN A 92 -18.61 12.40 -4.19
C ASN A 92 -17.24 12.17 -3.55
N ALA A 93 -16.39 13.19 -3.57
CA ALA A 93 -15.05 13.09 -3.00
C ALA A 93 -15.09 12.71 -1.51
N LEU A 94 -14.35 11.66 -1.14
CA LEU A 94 -14.31 11.11 0.23
C LEU A 94 -13.15 11.70 1.02
N ASN A 95 -13.33 11.92 2.31
CA ASN A 95 -12.20 12.30 3.17
C ASN A 95 -11.21 11.13 3.31
N ILE A 96 -9.91 11.42 3.32
CA ILE A 96 -8.87 10.43 3.61
C ILE A 96 -8.69 10.17 5.11
N SER A 97 -9.19 11.09 5.96
CA SER A 97 -9.08 10.95 7.41
C SER A 97 -9.91 9.75 7.90
N GLY A 98 -9.25 8.83 8.60
CA GLY A 98 -9.88 7.66 9.19
C GLY A 98 -9.73 7.60 10.71
N TYR A 99 -10.52 6.75 11.34
CA TYR A 99 -10.45 6.55 12.79
C TYR A 99 -9.29 5.61 13.13
N CYS A 100 -8.64 5.87 14.27
CA CYS A 100 -7.56 5.02 14.77
C CYS A 100 -8.01 3.56 14.95
N THR A 101 -7.26 2.64 14.36
CA THR A 101 -7.47 1.18 14.53
C THR A 101 -6.37 0.52 15.34
N ASP A 102 -5.13 1.04 15.25
CA ASP A 102 -4.02 0.59 16.07
C ASP A 102 -2.88 1.62 16.13
N PHE A 103 -1.90 1.37 17.01
CA PHE A 103 -0.68 2.14 17.10
C PHE A 103 0.49 1.30 17.64
N SER A 104 1.71 1.71 17.33
CA SER A 104 2.95 1.17 17.90
C SER A 104 3.94 2.30 18.18
N THR A 105 4.32 2.44 19.44
CA THR A 105 5.37 3.39 19.86
C THR A 105 6.77 2.91 19.50
N ILE A 106 6.96 1.59 19.33
CA ILE A 106 8.24 0.99 18.97
C ILE A 106 8.51 1.13 17.48
N LEU A 107 7.48 0.99 16.65
CA LEU A 107 7.57 1.14 15.19
C LEU A 107 7.30 2.57 14.71
N ASP A 108 6.98 3.49 15.63
CA ASP A 108 6.57 4.88 15.35
C ASP A 108 5.39 4.94 14.37
N LEU A 109 4.34 4.16 14.66
CA LEU A 109 3.28 3.82 13.70
C LEU A 109 1.88 4.10 14.26
N SER A 110 1.02 4.65 13.43
CA SER A 110 -0.41 4.84 13.68
C SER A 110 -1.20 4.30 12.50
N SER A 111 -2.21 3.48 12.76
CA SER A 111 -3.11 2.92 11.75
C SER A 111 -4.48 3.58 11.84
N SER A 112 -5.06 3.88 10.69
CA SER A 112 -6.38 4.48 10.56
C SER A 112 -7.20 3.77 9.50
N GLN A 113 -8.51 3.71 9.70
CA GLN A 113 -9.45 3.17 8.72
C GLN A 113 -10.74 3.98 8.67
N ILE A 114 -11.35 4.06 7.49
CA ILE A 114 -12.69 4.59 7.30
C ILE A 114 -13.41 3.80 6.22
N SER A 115 -14.69 3.55 6.45
CA SER A 115 -15.60 3.02 5.44
C SER A 115 -16.72 4.02 5.18
N THR A 116 -17.07 4.23 3.91
CA THR A 116 -18.15 5.14 3.52
C THR A 116 -18.95 4.53 2.37
N VAL A 117 -20.28 4.54 2.51
CA VAL A 117 -21.19 4.07 1.47
C VAL A 117 -21.63 5.23 0.60
N GLN A 118 -21.61 5.05 -0.72
CA GLN A 118 -22.21 5.96 -1.68
C GLN A 118 -23.06 5.19 -2.68
N ASN A 119 -24.15 5.80 -3.13
CA ASN A 119 -24.96 5.26 -4.23
C ASN A 119 -24.33 5.69 -5.55
N ILE A 120 -23.86 4.71 -6.33
CA ILE A 120 -23.16 4.94 -7.59
C ILE A 120 -23.98 4.36 -8.74
N THR A 121 -24.07 5.08 -9.86
CA THR A 121 -24.79 4.63 -11.06
C THR A 121 -24.21 3.32 -11.58
N ILE A 122 -25.08 2.33 -11.80
CA ILE A 122 -24.70 1.01 -12.33
C ILE A 122 -24.10 1.15 -13.73
N GLY A 123 -23.08 0.34 -14.04
CA GLY A 123 -22.35 0.38 -15.32
C GLY A 123 -21.29 1.49 -15.42
N SER A 124 -21.15 2.34 -14.39
CA SER A 124 -20.11 3.37 -14.36
C SER A 124 -18.72 2.75 -14.31
N LYS A 125 -17.79 3.36 -15.07
CA LYS A 125 -16.36 3.05 -15.02
C LYS A 125 -15.58 4.33 -14.77
N PHE A 126 -14.84 4.36 -13.68
CA PHE A 126 -14.08 5.55 -13.29
C PHE A 126 -12.97 5.17 -12.30
N CYS A 127 -12.00 6.05 -12.15
CA CYS A 127 -10.88 5.90 -11.24
C CYS A 127 -10.91 6.99 -10.19
N ILE A 128 -10.51 6.61 -8.98
CA ILE A 128 -10.36 7.50 -7.85
C ILE A 128 -8.92 7.47 -7.37
N ALA A 129 -8.40 8.63 -6.96
CA ALA A 129 -7.04 8.73 -6.47
C ALA A 129 -6.90 9.85 -5.44
N PHE A 130 -5.91 9.70 -4.58
CA PHE A 130 -5.41 10.74 -3.69
C PHE A 130 -3.89 10.79 -3.80
N GLN A 131 -3.34 12.00 -3.91
CA GLN A 131 -1.91 12.23 -3.92
C GLN A 131 -1.48 13.01 -2.68
N GLY A 132 -0.54 12.44 -1.93
CA GLY A 132 0.05 13.06 -0.75
C GLY A 132 1.42 13.67 -1.03
N ALA A 133 1.92 14.41 -0.04
CA ALA A 133 3.15 15.18 -0.18
C ALA A 133 4.41 14.30 -0.08
N THR A 134 4.52 13.47 0.96
CA THR A 134 5.76 12.74 1.22
C THR A 134 5.51 11.40 1.91
N TRP A 135 6.24 10.37 1.50
CA TRP A 135 6.52 9.21 2.36
C TRP A 135 7.27 9.62 3.64
N ILE A 136 7.50 8.69 4.58
CA ILE A 136 8.58 8.88 5.56
C ILE A 136 9.92 9.13 4.85
N GLY A 137 10.88 9.77 5.52
CA GLY A 137 12.23 9.97 4.96
C GLY A 137 12.82 8.65 4.43
N LEU A 138 13.08 8.60 3.13
CA LEU A 138 13.60 7.44 2.43
C LEU A 138 15.07 7.62 2.09
N GLN A 139 15.78 6.51 1.90
CA GLN A 139 17.09 6.54 1.29
C GLN A 139 16.94 6.85 -0.20
N THR A 140 17.71 7.81 -0.73
CA THR A 140 17.79 7.97 -2.18
C THR A 140 18.45 6.73 -2.78
N VAL A 141 17.75 6.06 -3.68
CA VAL A 141 18.25 4.88 -4.38
C VAL A 141 18.41 5.22 -5.86
N ASN A 142 19.59 4.93 -6.40
CA ASN A 142 19.86 5.08 -7.83
C ASN A 142 19.57 3.77 -8.56
N CYS A 143 18.97 3.89 -9.73
CA CYS A 143 18.56 2.77 -10.55
C CYS A 143 19.00 2.97 -12.00
N VAL A 144 19.13 1.86 -12.71
CA VAL A 144 19.40 1.89 -14.15
C VAL A 144 18.05 2.02 -14.84
N THR A 145 17.67 3.22 -15.25
CA THR A 145 16.60 3.37 -16.25
C THR A 145 17.19 3.05 -17.61
N SER A 146 16.67 2.02 -18.29
CA SER A 146 17.02 1.76 -19.69
C SER A 146 16.76 3.02 -20.52
N ALA A 147 17.81 3.62 -21.06
CA ALA A 147 17.67 4.76 -21.95
C ALA A 147 16.79 4.37 -23.16
N SER A 148 15.82 5.22 -23.47
CA SER A 148 15.07 5.18 -24.72
C SER A 148 16.06 5.20 -25.89
N THR A 149 16.17 4.10 -26.63
CA THR A 149 16.90 4.04 -27.89
C THR A 149 16.13 4.81 -28.96
N THR A 150 16.40 6.11 -29.06
CA THR A 150 16.01 6.88 -30.23
C THR A 150 17.22 7.05 -31.16
N SER A 151 17.07 6.48 -32.36
CA SER A 151 17.86 6.70 -33.58
C SER A 151 19.23 6.03 -33.74
N ASN A 152 19.46 5.58 -34.97
CA ASN A 152 20.60 4.84 -35.50
C ASN A 152 21.93 5.62 -35.45
N THR A 153 22.50 5.80 -34.27
CA THR A 153 23.90 6.20 -34.11
C THR A 153 24.50 5.46 -32.92
N THR A 154 25.57 4.73 -33.17
CA THR A 154 26.43 4.08 -32.16
C THR A 154 27.12 5.14 -31.30
N THR A 155 26.40 5.70 -30.35
CA THR A 155 26.96 6.40 -29.19
C THR A 155 26.98 5.44 -28.02
N ILE A 156 28.17 5.21 -27.45
CA ILE A 156 28.36 4.52 -26.19
C ILE A 156 27.54 5.29 -25.14
N SER A 157 26.39 4.73 -24.74
CA SER A 157 25.56 5.28 -23.67
C SER A 157 26.36 5.21 -22.37
N THR A 158 26.83 6.37 -21.91
CA THR A 158 27.13 6.58 -20.50
C THR A 158 25.86 6.28 -19.72
N THR A 159 25.86 5.23 -18.89
CA THR A 159 24.74 4.93 -17.99
C THR A 159 24.60 6.08 -17.01
N THR A 160 23.72 7.03 -17.30
CA THR A 160 23.30 8.03 -16.32
C THR A 160 22.49 7.30 -15.26
N LEU A 161 23.06 7.17 -14.05
CA LEU A 161 22.30 6.74 -12.89
C LEU A 161 21.20 7.77 -12.65
N SER A 162 19.95 7.38 -12.88
CA SER A 162 18.79 8.14 -12.46
C SER A 162 18.35 7.65 -11.08
N SER A 163 17.91 8.55 -10.21
CA SER A 163 17.33 8.15 -8.94
C SER A 163 15.99 7.46 -9.18
N CYS A 164 15.78 6.25 -8.64
CA CYS A 164 14.46 5.62 -8.61
C CYS A 164 13.45 6.52 -7.91
N TYR A 165 13.87 7.13 -6.80
CA TYR A 165 13.13 8.13 -6.04
C TYR A 165 14.11 8.93 -5.17
N ASN A 166 13.71 10.14 -4.77
CA ASN A 166 14.46 11.00 -3.86
C ASN A 166 14.17 10.65 -2.38
N SER A 167 14.68 11.43 -1.43
CA SER A 167 14.49 11.18 0.01
C SER A 167 13.11 11.58 0.57
N ALA A 168 12.30 12.29 -0.20
CA ALA A 168 10.95 12.72 0.18
C ALA A 168 9.98 12.61 -1.00
N PRO A 169 9.80 11.41 -1.58
CA PRO A 169 8.99 11.26 -2.77
C PRO A 169 7.51 11.43 -2.44
N ARG A 170 6.75 11.97 -3.40
CA ARG A 170 5.30 12.00 -3.33
C ARG A 170 4.75 10.59 -3.45
N TRP A 171 3.61 10.37 -2.82
CA TRP A 171 2.85 9.13 -2.97
C TRP A 171 1.52 9.45 -3.61
N SER A 172 1.02 8.52 -4.41
CA SER A 172 -0.36 8.52 -4.89
C SER A 172 -0.94 7.16 -4.58
N ILE A 173 -2.21 7.10 -4.20
CA ILE A 173 -2.93 5.85 -4.05
C ILE A 173 -4.23 5.96 -4.84
N GLY A 174 -4.48 5.01 -5.72
CA GLY A 174 -5.66 5.06 -6.57
C GLY A 174 -6.06 3.70 -7.09
N CYS A 175 -7.34 3.58 -7.45
CA CYS A 175 -7.92 2.41 -8.09
C CYS A 175 -8.97 2.81 -9.11
N CYS A 176 -9.26 1.89 -10.03
CA CYS A 176 -10.38 2.02 -10.95
C CYS A 176 -11.51 1.06 -10.55
N LEU A 177 -12.74 1.55 -10.70
CA LEU A 177 -13.98 0.82 -10.49
C LEU A 177 -14.58 0.47 -11.86
N ASP A 178 -15.03 -0.78 -11.99
CA ASP A 178 -15.89 -1.22 -13.07
C ASP A 178 -17.16 -1.81 -12.47
N LEU A 179 -18.25 -1.03 -12.53
CA LEU A 179 -19.57 -1.44 -12.02
C LEU A 179 -20.44 -2.06 -13.11
N SER A 180 -19.83 -2.60 -14.17
CA SER A 180 -20.54 -3.39 -15.16
C SER A 180 -21.03 -4.70 -14.55
N ILE A 181 -22.23 -5.12 -14.94
CA ILE A 181 -22.78 -6.41 -14.56
C ILE A 181 -22.02 -7.52 -15.28
N ARG A 182 -21.53 -8.52 -14.53
CA ARG A 182 -20.84 -9.71 -15.03
C ARG A 182 -21.84 -10.67 -15.71
N LEU A 183 -21.31 -11.71 -16.35
CA LEU A 183 -22.13 -12.75 -17.00
C LEU A 183 -23.02 -13.55 -16.02
N ASP A 184 -22.61 -13.61 -14.75
CA ASP A 184 -23.38 -14.24 -13.66
C ASP A 184 -24.51 -13.34 -13.12
N GLY A 185 -24.65 -12.12 -13.65
CA GLY A 185 -25.67 -11.15 -13.22
C GLY A 185 -25.29 -10.32 -12.00
N LEU A 186 -24.07 -10.46 -11.47
CA LEU A 186 -23.59 -9.72 -10.30
C LEU A 186 -22.52 -8.68 -10.69
N ILE A 187 -22.26 -7.73 -9.80
CA ILE A 187 -21.10 -6.83 -9.93
C ILE A 187 -19.91 -7.43 -9.19
N ASN A 188 -18.72 -7.22 -9.76
CA ASN A 188 -17.49 -7.74 -9.20
C ASN A 188 -17.25 -7.22 -7.78
N THR A 189 -16.80 -8.08 -6.87
CA THR A 189 -16.27 -7.67 -5.57
C THR A 189 -14.76 -7.81 -5.63
N PRO A 190 -13.99 -6.71 -5.59
CA PRO A 190 -12.54 -6.77 -5.70
C PRO A 190 -11.93 -7.59 -4.55
N PRO A 191 -10.66 -8.02 -4.70
CA PRO A 191 -9.94 -8.62 -3.61
C PRO A 191 -9.83 -7.65 -2.42
N VAL A 192 -9.48 -8.22 -1.28
CA VAL A 192 -9.13 -7.47 -0.08
C VAL A 192 -7.73 -7.89 0.33
N THR A 193 -6.88 -6.91 0.53
CA THR A 193 -5.53 -7.09 1.05
C THR A 193 -5.29 -6.06 2.14
N ASN A 194 -4.47 -6.42 3.12
CA ASN A 194 -3.97 -5.47 4.10
C ASN A 194 -2.61 -5.95 4.60
N ILE A 195 -1.60 -5.09 4.53
CA ILE A 195 -0.25 -5.42 4.98
C ILE A 195 0.20 -4.42 6.02
N ILE A 196 0.90 -4.91 7.03
CA ILE A 196 1.48 -4.06 8.07
C ILE A 196 2.78 -3.47 7.54
N SER A 197 2.93 -2.16 7.67
CA SER A 197 4.12 -1.39 7.30
C SER A 197 4.74 -0.74 8.54
N PRO A 198 6.06 -0.80 8.76
CA PRO A 198 7.04 -1.44 7.90
C PRO A 198 7.16 -2.93 8.18
N ILE A 199 7.61 -3.68 7.17
CA ILE A 199 8.13 -5.04 7.31
C ILE A 199 9.63 -4.97 7.58
N ASN A 200 10.07 -5.48 8.71
CA ASN A 200 11.47 -5.52 9.10
C ASN A 200 12.19 -6.67 8.36
N VAL A 201 13.23 -6.33 7.61
CA VAL A 201 14.09 -7.26 6.87
C VAL A 201 15.51 -7.17 7.41
N LEU A 202 16.13 -8.31 7.68
CA LEU A 202 17.52 -8.38 8.14
C LEU A 202 18.45 -7.91 7.02
N VAL A 203 19.47 -7.12 7.33
CA VAL A 203 20.52 -6.74 6.38
C VAL A 203 21.24 -7.97 5.82
N ASP A 204 21.67 -7.89 4.55
CA ASP A 204 22.36 -8.95 3.82
C ASP A 204 21.62 -10.30 3.80
N THR A 205 20.31 -10.23 3.58
CA THR A 205 19.45 -11.40 3.42
C THR A 205 18.48 -11.24 2.26
N GLU A 206 18.15 -12.36 1.63
CA GLU A 206 17.00 -12.44 0.74
C GLU A 206 15.77 -12.84 1.56
N THR A 207 14.69 -12.07 1.45
CA THR A 207 13.44 -12.31 2.17
C THR A 207 12.27 -12.42 1.20
N ASN A 208 11.47 -13.47 1.38
CA ASN A 208 10.20 -13.63 0.69
C ASN A 208 9.06 -13.08 1.56
N ILE A 209 8.29 -12.15 1.00
CA ILE A 209 7.15 -11.50 1.63
C ILE A 209 5.90 -11.92 0.84
N LYS A 210 5.08 -12.77 1.46
CA LYS A 210 3.79 -13.16 0.88
C LYS A 210 2.78 -12.04 1.14
N ILE A 211 2.20 -11.50 0.08
CA ILE A 211 1.11 -10.53 0.20
C ILE A 211 -0.18 -11.28 0.58
N PRO A 212 -0.84 -10.92 1.68
CA PRO A 212 -2.11 -11.54 2.07
C PRO A 212 -3.23 -11.01 1.18
N VAL A 213 -3.87 -11.89 0.43
CA VAL A 213 -5.00 -11.53 -0.43
C VAL A 213 -6.16 -12.47 -0.14
N ILE A 214 -7.34 -11.90 0.00
CA ILE A 214 -8.61 -12.61 0.16
C ILE A 214 -9.51 -12.18 -0.98
N ASP A 215 -10.10 -13.15 -1.67
CA ASP A 215 -11.04 -12.90 -2.75
C ASP A 215 -12.42 -13.46 -2.40
N ALA A 216 -13.46 -12.66 -2.59
CA ALA A 216 -14.83 -13.03 -2.20
C ALA A 216 -15.55 -13.82 -3.29
N ASN A 217 -15.09 -13.77 -4.54
CA ASN A 217 -15.75 -14.36 -5.70
C ASN A 217 -15.00 -15.59 -6.25
N ASN A 218 -13.90 -15.97 -5.58
CA ASN A 218 -12.99 -17.04 -5.95
C ASN A 218 -12.39 -16.82 -7.36
N ASP A 219 -12.15 -15.56 -7.70
CA ASP A 219 -11.51 -15.10 -8.92
C ASP A 219 -9.99 -15.37 -8.86
N VAL A 220 -9.34 -15.37 -10.03
CA VAL A 220 -7.89 -15.58 -10.15
C VAL A 220 -7.18 -14.29 -9.74
N ILE A 221 -6.34 -14.36 -8.71
CA ILE A 221 -5.59 -13.21 -8.21
C ILE A 221 -4.22 -13.10 -8.85
N ARG A 222 -3.82 -11.88 -9.22
CA ARG A 222 -2.44 -11.55 -9.58
C ARG A 222 -2.01 -10.22 -8.98
N CYS A 223 -0.71 -10.09 -8.80
CA CYS A 223 -0.08 -8.87 -8.34
C CYS A 223 0.84 -8.29 -9.42
N ARG A 224 0.86 -6.98 -9.53
CA ARG A 224 1.81 -6.23 -10.38
C ARG A 224 2.34 -5.01 -9.65
N TRP A 225 3.43 -4.46 -10.16
CA TRP A 225 3.94 -3.16 -9.72
C TRP A 225 2.97 -2.05 -10.13
N ALA A 226 2.76 -1.08 -9.23
CA ALA A 226 1.99 0.11 -9.52
C ALA A 226 2.67 0.97 -10.60
N GLN A 227 1.87 1.65 -11.41
CA GLN A 227 2.32 2.45 -12.55
C GLN A 227 1.77 3.87 -12.48
N ASN A 228 2.50 4.80 -13.10
CA ASN A 228 2.00 6.13 -13.37
C ASN A 228 1.65 6.22 -14.86
N THR A 229 0.35 6.22 -15.15
CA THR A 229 -0.19 6.26 -16.52
C THR A 229 -0.97 7.56 -16.74
N SER A 230 -1.29 7.87 -18.00
CA SER A 230 -2.16 9.00 -18.31
C SER A 230 -3.58 8.87 -17.74
N LEU A 231 -4.02 7.67 -17.37
CA LEU A 231 -5.36 7.41 -16.82
C LEU A 231 -5.39 7.52 -15.30
N LEU A 232 -4.35 7.03 -14.64
CA LEU A 232 -4.27 6.92 -13.19
C LEU A 232 -2.81 6.96 -12.75
N ASP A 233 -2.53 7.78 -11.74
CA ASP A 233 -1.30 7.75 -10.96
C ASP A 233 -1.50 6.84 -9.74
N GLU A 234 -0.97 5.60 -9.80
CA GLU A 234 -1.15 4.59 -8.75
C GLU A 234 -0.12 4.68 -7.62
N CYS A 235 0.91 5.52 -7.76
CA CYS A 235 2.13 5.41 -6.93
C CYS A 235 2.93 6.72 -6.72
N GLY A 236 2.60 7.80 -7.39
CA GLY A 236 3.30 9.08 -7.28
C GLY A 236 4.70 9.00 -7.87
N ASP A 237 5.71 9.25 -7.03
CA ASP A 237 7.11 9.23 -7.44
C ASP A 237 7.75 7.84 -7.24
N VAL A 238 7.05 6.87 -6.63
CA VAL A 238 7.57 5.53 -6.32
C VAL A 238 6.86 4.47 -7.16
N CYS A 239 7.11 4.51 -8.47
CA CYS A 239 6.43 3.65 -9.44
C CYS A 239 7.34 2.58 -10.02
N GLY A 240 6.73 1.49 -10.48
CA GLY A 240 7.42 0.38 -11.13
C GLY A 240 8.14 -0.54 -10.15
N ILE A 241 9.15 -1.24 -10.66
CA ILE A 241 9.87 -2.27 -9.89
C ILE A 241 10.69 -1.60 -8.79
N ALA A 242 10.45 -1.99 -7.54
CA ALA A 242 11.25 -1.50 -6.43
C ALA A 242 12.71 -2.02 -6.52
N PRO A 243 13.71 -1.22 -6.12
CA PRO A 243 15.11 -1.64 -6.13
C PRO A 243 15.33 -2.95 -5.35
N SER A 244 16.24 -3.78 -5.87
CA SER A 244 16.62 -5.07 -5.25
C SER A 244 15.44 -6.01 -4.99
N SER A 245 14.40 -5.93 -5.81
CA SER A 245 13.20 -6.74 -5.63
C SER A 245 12.71 -7.40 -6.92
N THR A 246 12.02 -8.53 -6.75
CA THR A 246 11.29 -9.22 -7.81
C THR A 246 9.92 -9.63 -7.29
N LEU A 247 8.95 -9.76 -8.19
CA LEU A 247 7.58 -10.13 -7.84
C LEU A 247 7.16 -11.34 -8.65
N ASN A 248 6.79 -12.43 -7.96
CA ASN A 248 6.00 -13.48 -8.58
C ASN A 248 4.54 -13.02 -8.62
N SER A 249 4.10 -12.59 -9.79
CA SER A 249 2.76 -12.04 -9.99
C SER A 249 1.63 -13.02 -9.73
N ASN A 250 1.82 -14.32 -9.98
CA ASN A 250 0.74 -15.31 -9.81
C ASN A 250 0.55 -15.73 -8.36
N ASP A 251 1.66 -15.82 -7.61
CA ASP A 251 1.61 -16.18 -6.20
C ASP A 251 1.60 -14.94 -5.29
N CYS A 252 1.71 -13.72 -5.82
CA CYS A 252 1.81 -12.49 -5.02
C CYS A 252 2.90 -12.60 -3.92
N ILE A 253 4.07 -13.11 -4.31
CA ILE A 253 5.25 -13.21 -3.44
C ILE A 253 6.28 -12.21 -3.93
N LEU A 254 6.59 -11.24 -3.08
CA LEU A 254 7.67 -10.29 -3.25
C LEU A 254 8.95 -10.90 -2.70
N THR A 255 10.00 -10.97 -3.49
CA THR A 255 11.35 -11.28 -3.02
C THR A 255 12.14 -9.99 -2.95
N PHE A 256 12.71 -9.70 -1.79
CA PHE A 256 13.55 -8.52 -1.56
C PHE A 256 14.94 -8.96 -1.10
N ASN A 257 15.98 -8.44 -1.75
CA ASN A 257 17.36 -8.72 -1.42
C ASN A 257 18.00 -7.49 -0.76
N SER A 258 18.28 -7.60 0.54
CA SER A 258 18.85 -6.52 1.34
C SER A 258 20.39 -6.46 1.31
N THR A 259 21.05 -7.21 0.43
CA THR A 259 22.52 -7.21 0.32
C THR A 259 23.06 -5.82 -0.02
N GLY A 260 23.97 -5.31 0.82
CA GLY A 260 24.57 -3.98 0.66
C GLY A 260 23.63 -2.81 0.98
N THR A 261 22.46 -3.07 1.56
CA THR A 261 21.57 -2.02 2.07
C THR A 261 22.02 -1.51 3.44
N ILE A 262 21.53 -0.33 3.83
CA ILE A 262 21.94 0.33 5.07
C ILE A 262 20.87 0.09 6.14
N VAL A 263 21.30 -0.38 7.31
CA VAL A 263 20.41 -0.58 8.48
C VAL A 263 19.74 0.73 8.89
N GLY A 264 18.46 0.66 9.22
CA GLY A 264 17.61 1.79 9.60
C GLY A 264 16.91 2.46 8.42
N GLN A 265 17.29 2.14 7.18
CA GLN A 265 16.67 2.72 5.99
C GLN A 265 15.36 2.04 5.62
N TYR A 266 14.52 2.82 4.94
CA TYR A 266 13.20 2.41 4.45
C TYR A 266 13.19 2.31 2.92
N TYR A 267 12.53 1.27 2.42
CA TYR A 267 12.35 0.98 0.99
C TYR A 267 10.86 0.83 0.71
N PRO A 268 10.26 1.71 -0.09
CA PRO A 268 8.84 1.68 -0.39
C PRO A 268 8.52 0.62 -1.45
N ILE A 269 7.36 -0.02 -1.27
CA ILE A 269 6.80 -1.00 -2.17
C ILE A 269 5.40 -0.53 -2.56
N THR A 270 5.13 -0.45 -3.86
CA THR A 270 3.83 -0.05 -4.43
C THR A 270 3.35 -1.14 -5.40
N LEU A 271 2.25 -1.78 -5.06
CA LEU A 271 1.66 -2.89 -5.81
C LEU A 271 0.20 -2.61 -6.13
N MET A 272 -0.27 -3.26 -7.19
CA MET A 272 -1.69 -3.41 -7.51
C MET A 272 -2.04 -4.89 -7.44
N ILE A 273 -3.14 -5.18 -6.73
CA ILE A 273 -3.70 -6.54 -6.59
C ILE A 273 -4.94 -6.58 -7.46
N GLU A 274 -4.99 -7.55 -8.35
CA GLU A 274 -5.97 -7.62 -9.41
C GLU A 274 -6.65 -8.98 -9.41
N ASP A 275 -7.96 -8.98 -9.64
CA ASP A 275 -8.74 -10.18 -9.87
C ASP A 275 -9.07 -10.34 -11.36
N TYR A 276 -9.18 -11.61 -11.75
CA TYR A 276 -9.40 -12.02 -13.12
C TYR A 276 -10.44 -13.13 -13.11
N TYR A 277 -11.41 -13.04 -14.02
CA TYR A 277 -12.45 -14.06 -14.14
C TYR A 277 -11.89 -15.50 -14.30
N ARG A 278 -10.79 -15.63 -15.05
CA ARG A 278 -10.12 -16.90 -15.35
C ARG A 278 -8.63 -16.67 -15.60
N GLU A 279 -7.84 -17.72 -15.51
CA GLU A 279 -6.38 -17.68 -15.73
C GLU A 279 -5.98 -17.16 -17.13
N SER A 280 -6.80 -17.36 -18.17
CA SER A 280 -6.49 -16.85 -19.51
C SER A 280 -6.85 -15.38 -19.71
N SER A 281 -7.45 -14.71 -18.73
CA SER A 281 -7.90 -13.32 -18.85
C SER A 281 -6.70 -12.37 -18.77
N TYR A 282 -6.68 -11.38 -19.65
CA TYR A 282 -5.65 -10.33 -19.71
C TYR A 282 -6.12 -8.97 -19.18
N LEU A 283 -7.44 -8.81 -19.00
CA LEU A 283 -8.03 -7.63 -18.40
C LEU A 283 -8.53 -7.99 -17.00
N PRO A 284 -8.09 -7.27 -15.96
CA PRO A 284 -8.61 -7.48 -14.61
C PRO A 284 -10.04 -6.95 -14.50
N TYR A 285 -10.85 -7.56 -13.63
CA TYR A 285 -12.16 -7.00 -13.27
C TYR A 285 -12.03 -5.83 -12.31
N SER A 286 -11.03 -5.88 -11.45
CA SER A 286 -10.71 -4.83 -10.50
C SER A 286 -9.23 -4.80 -10.17
N SER A 287 -8.81 -3.65 -9.61
CA SER A 287 -7.42 -3.41 -9.23
C SER A 287 -7.43 -2.57 -7.96
N ILE A 288 -6.84 -3.09 -6.87
CA ILE A 288 -6.74 -2.39 -5.59
C ILE A 288 -5.27 -2.07 -5.29
N PRO A 289 -4.94 -0.85 -4.84
CA PRO A 289 -3.58 -0.49 -4.49
C PRO A 289 -3.19 -1.07 -3.14
N LEU A 290 -1.93 -1.48 -3.02
CA LEU A 290 -1.27 -1.82 -1.76
C LEU A 290 0.09 -1.15 -1.70
N GLN A 291 0.31 -0.41 -0.63
CA GLN A 291 1.52 0.36 -0.41
C GLN A 291 2.05 0.09 0.99
N PHE A 292 3.34 -0.18 1.11
CA PHE A 292 4.02 -0.41 2.39
C PHE A 292 5.52 -0.16 2.29
N LEU A 293 6.20 -0.22 3.43
CA LEU A 293 7.64 -0.04 3.54
C LEU A 293 8.31 -1.33 3.99
N ILE A 294 9.52 -1.54 3.52
CA ILE A 294 10.49 -2.46 4.11
C ILE A 294 11.48 -1.63 4.92
N LYS A 295 11.74 -2.01 6.17
CA LYS A 295 12.77 -1.41 7.02
C LYS A 295 13.92 -2.38 7.19
N ILE A 296 15.14 -1.92 6.92
CA ILE A 296 16.33 -2.75 7.13
C ILE A 296 16.73 -2.73 8.60
N ILE A 297 16.90 -3.89 9.20
CA ILE A 297 17.32 -4.06 10.59
C ILE A 297 18.64 -4.85 10.67
N ASN A 298 19.33 -4.70 11.81
CA ASN A 298 20.52 -5.49 12.09
C ASN A 298 20.22 -6.99 12.09
N LYS A 299 21.24 -7.79 11.78
CA LYS A 299 21.19 -9.25 11.93
C LYS A 299 21.76 -9.67 13.29
N PRO A 300 20.92 -9.94 14.30
CA PRO A 300 21.39 -10.41 15.60
C PRO A 300 21.91 -11.85 15.54
N SER A 301 22.52 -12.30 16.62
CA SER A 301 23.05 -13.67 16.76
C SER A 301 21.97 -14.75 16.65
N CYS A 302 20.78 -14.49 17.19
CA CYS A 302 19.59 -15.32 17.00
C CYS A 302 18.56 -14.54 16.19
N PHE A 303 18.19 -15.07 15.03
CA PHE A 303 17.27 -14.42 14.09
C PHE A 303 16.01 -15.23 13.79
N THR A 304 15.69 -16.21 14.64
CA THR A 304 14.44 -16.97 14.56
C THR A 304 13.25 -16.04 14.83
N LYS A 305 12.33 -15.95 13.87
CA LYS A 305 11.14 -15.09 14.00
C LYS A 305 10.22 -15.57 15.13
N PRO A 306 9.53 -14.64 15.83
CA PRO A 306 8.36 -15.00 16.62
C PRO A 306 7.29 -15.66 15.75
N MET A 307 6.45 -16.50 16.34
CA MET A 307 5.35 -17.16 15.65
C MET A 307 4.03 -16.75 16.28
N VAL A 308 3.12 -16.19 15.49
CA VAL A 308 1.77 -15.81 15.92
C VAL A 308 0.78 -16.88 15.47
N SER A 309 -0.09 -17.31 16.38
CA SER A 309 -1.15 -18.28 16.11
C SER A 309 -2.42 -17.95 16.88
N SER A 310 -3.54 -18.53 16.46
CA SER A 310 -4.84 -18.40 17.10
C SER A 310 -5.57 -19.74 17.06
N ASN A 311 -6.52 -19.93 17.97
CA ASN A 311 -7.47 -21.04 17.92
C ASN A 311 -8.66 -20.77 16.99
N LEU A 312 -8.71 -19.60 16.34
CA LEU A 312 -9.77 -19.25 15.41
C LEU A 312 -9.68 -20.03 14.09
N SER A 313 -10.82 -20.54 13.65
CA SER A 313 -11.00 -21.01 12.29
C SER A 313 -11.22 -19.83 11.33
N ASN A 314 -10.72 -19.96 10.10
CA ASN A 314 -11.11 -19.07 9.02
C ASN A 314 -12.64 -19.09 8.83
N CYS A 315 -13.24 -17.97 8.42
CA CYS A 315 -14.68 -17.80 8.23
C CYS A 315 -15.51 -17.74 9.53
N THR A 316 -14.92 -17.63 10.72
CA THR A 316 -15.70 -17.60 11.99
C THR A 316 -16.91 -16.64 11.92
N PRO A 317 -18.16 -17.13 12.10
CA PRO A 317 -19.35 -16.29 12.03
C PRO A 317 -19.51 -15.47 13.31
N ILE A 318 -19.81 -14.18 13.16
CA ILE A 318 -19.99 -13.25 14.27
C ILE A 318 -21.29 -12.48 14.06
N SER A 319 -22.15 -12.40 15.07
CA SER A 319 -23.40 -11.64 14.98
C SER A 319 -23.18 -10.17 15.33
N VAL A 320 -23.86 -9.28 14.59
CA VAL A 320 -23.92 -7.85 14.91
C VAL A 320 -24.38 -7.63 16.36
N GLY A 321 -23.72 -6.72 17.07
CA GLY A 321 -24.06 -6.33 18.44
C GLY A 321 -23.68 -7.33 19.54
N VAL A 322 -23.06 -8.46 19.18
CA VAL A 322 -22.59 -9.46 20.14
C VAL A 322 -21.09 -9.29 20.36
N GLU A 323 -20.67 -9.26 21.63
CA GLU A 323 -19.25 -9.22 21.97
C GLU A 323 -18.56 -10.51 21.53
N PHE A 324 -17.52 -10.35 20.74
CA PHE A 324 -16.66 -11.40 20.24
C PHE A 324 -15.24 -11.21 20.79
N ASN A 325 -14.68 -12.28 21.33
CA ASN A 325 -13.36 -12.30 21.93
C ASN A 325 -12.56 -13.48 21.40
N PHE A 326 -11.29 -13.24 21.07
CA PHE A 326 -10.34 -14.29 20.74
C PHE A 326 -8.95 -13.98 21.28
N THR A 327 -8.10 -14.99 21.36
CA THR A 327 -6.74 -14.84 21.90
C THR A 327 -5.73 -15.24 20.84
N LEU A 328 -4.77 -14.36 20.61
CA LEU A 328 -3.55 -14.71 19.88
C LEU A 328 -2.52 -15.24 20.87
N THR A 329 -1.83 -16.29 20.44
CA THR A 329 -0.67 -16.86 21.11
C THR A 329 0.57 -16.52 20.30
N ILE A 330 1.59 -16.01 20.96
CA ILE A 330 2.85 -15.59 20.34
C ILE A 330 3.96 -16.40 21.00
N GLN A 331 4.62 -17.24 20.22
CA GLN A 331 5.78 -17.99 20.67
C GLN A 331 7.06 -17.24 20.28
N GLN A 332 7.95 -17.04 21.25
CA GLN A 332 9.26 -16.44 20.99
C GLN A 332 10.10 -17.36 20.11
N GLY A 333 10.80 -16.77 19.13
CA GLY A 333 11.74 -17.50 18.29
C GLY A 333 13.11 -17.72 18.95
N CYS A 334 13.52 -16.80 19.83
CA CYS A 334 14.85 -16.78 20.45
C CYS A 334 14.77 -16.78 21.99
N SER A 335 15.68 -17.50 22.65
CA SER A 335 15.81 -17.48 24.11
C SER A 335 16.31 -16.13 24.61
N ASN A 336 15.87 -15.70 25.80
CA ASN A 336 16.22 -14.42 26.45
C ASN A 336 15.80 -13.16 25.67
N ILE A 337 14.91 -13.32 24.68
CA ILE A 337 14.29 -12.22 23.95
C ILE A 337 12.86 -12.08 24.47
N THR A 338 12.32 -10.86 24.47
CA THR A 338 10.92 -10.61 24.89
C THR A 338 10.10 -10.14 23.69
N ILE A 339 8.79 -10.41 23.71
CA ILE A 339 7.88 -9.79 22.74
C ILE A 339 7.55 -8.41 23.27
N VAL A 340 7.81 -7.38 22.46
CA VAL A 340 7.68 -5.98 22.89
C VAL A 340 6.49 -5.29 22.25
N ASP A 341 5.98 -5.83 21.14
CA ASP A 341 4.83 -5.26 20.45
C ASP A 341 4.04 -6.33 19.68
N LEU A 342 2.75 -6.04 19.47
CA LEU A 342 1.93 -6.68 18.46
C LEU A 342 1.17 -5.58 17.74
N PHE A 343 1.53 -5.31 16.49
CA PHE A 343 0.80 -4.40 15.64
C PHE A 343 -0.19 -5.16 14.76
N ARG A 344 -1.37 -4.59 14.53
CA ARG A 344 -2.46 -5.25 13.81
C ARG A 344 -3.15 -4.30 12.83
N THR A 345 -3.69 -4.89 11.77
CA THR A 345 -4.74 -4.28 10.97
C THR A 345 -6.04 -5.02 11.24
N SER A 346 -6.93 -4.37 11.98
CA SER A 346 -8.18 -4.95 12.46
C SER A 346 -9.39 -4.24 11.84
N PRO A 347 -10.58 -4.86 11.87
CA PRO A 347 -11.83 -4.15 11.61
C PRO A 347 -11.98 -2.96 12.55
N LEU A 348 -12.73 -1.96 12.09
CA LEU A 348 -13.10 -0.79 12.89
C LEU A 348 -13.74 -1.21 14.24
N ASN A 349 -13.44 -0.49 15.31
CA ASN A 349 -13.93 -0.72 16.68
C ASN A 349 -13.42 -2.01 17.38
N MET A 350 -12.51 -2.76 16.76
CA MET A 350 -11.83 -3.86 17.45
C MET A 350 -10.66 -3.31 18.27
N TYR A 351 -10.50 -3.75 19.51
CA TYR A 351 -9.41 -3.33 20.39
C TYR A 351 -8.71 -4.51 21.06
N LYS A 352 -7.42 -4.33 21.31
CA LYS A 352 -6.57 -5.33 21.98
C LYS A 352 -6.41 -5.02 23.46
N LYS A 353 -6.32 -6.06 24.29
CA LYS A 353 -5.85 -5.94 25.69
C LYS A 353 -4.34 -5.85 25.73
N ASN A 354 -3.79 -5.70 26.94
CA ASN A 354 -2.35 -5.69 27.13
C ASN A 354 -1.73 -7.04 26.72
N LEU A 355 -0.53 -6.97 26.14
CA LEU A 355 0.31 -8.12 25.88
C LEU A 355 0.83 -8.71 27.20
N ILE A 356 0.59 -10.01 27.43
CA ILE A 356 0.87 -10.68 28.71
C ILE A 356 1.75 -11.91 28.47
N GLN A 357 2.83 -12.05 29.24
CA GLN A 357 3.65 -13.27 29.25
C GLN A 357 2.98 -14.35 30.11
N VAL A 358 2.92 -15.58 29.60
CA VAL A 358 2.35 -16.71 30.34
C VAL A 358 3.39 -17.26 31.31
N GLY A 359 3.34 -16.83 32.57
CA GLY A 359 4.30 -17.25 33.60
C GLY A 359 5.74 -16.90 33.21
N SER A 360 6.67 -17.86 33.37
CA SER A 360 8.07 -17.74 32.92
C SER A 360 8.33 -18.48 31.61
N THR A 361 7.30 -18.70 30.78
CA THR A 361 7.41 -19.43 29.51
C THR A 361 7.84 -18.50 28.38
N ASN A 362 8.15 -19.08 27.22
CA ASN A 362 8.43 -18.36 25.97
C ASN A 362 7.14 -18.00 25.19
N ILE A 363 5.99 -18.00 25.87
CA ILE A 363 4.67 -17.78 25.28
C ILE A 363 4.09 -16.47 25.82
N TRP A 364 3.57 -15.68 24.90
CA TRP A 364 2.84 -14.44 25.17
C TRP A 364 1.43 -14.56 24.61
N ILE A 365 0.49 -13.91 25.26
CA ILE A 365 -0.91 -13.88 24.86
C ILE A 365 -1.43 -12.46 24.80
N ILE A 366 -2.38 -12.24 23.91
CA ILE A 366 -3.12 -10.99 23.80
C ILE A 366 -4.54 -11.30 23.36
N THR A 367 -5.49 -10.69 24.06
CA THR A 367 -6.91 -10.87 23.79
C THR A 367 -7.41 -9.71 22.95
N GLU A 368 -8.07 -10.05 21.85
CA GLU A 368 -8.77 -9.14 20.97
C GLU A 368 -10.26 -9.15 21.32
N THR A 369 -10.86 -7.97 21.39
CA THR A 369 -12.28 -7.77 21.71
C THR A 369 -12.95 -6.91 20.65
N TRP A 370 -14.16 -7.30 20.25
CA TRP A 370 -14.92 -6.61 19.22
C TRP A 370 -16.42 -6.72 19.40
N ILE A 371 -17.15 -5.66 19.06
CA ILE A 371 -18.61 -5.67 18.94
C ILE A 371 -18.95 -5.10 17.55
N PRO A 372 -19.24 -5.95 16.54
CA PRO A 372 -19.50 -5.49 15.19
C PRO A 372 -20.82 -4.72 15.09
N THR A 373 -20.84 -3.69 14.24
CA THR A 373 -22.05 -2.92 13.90
C THR A 373 -22.69 -3.40 12.60
N ILE A 374 -23.88 -2.90 12.29
CA ILE A 374 -24.62 -3.27 11.08
C ILE A 374 -23.86 -2.93 9.79
N ASP A 375 -23.08 -1.85 9.80
CA ASP A 375 -22.25 -1.42 8.66
C ASP A 375 -21.04 -2.35 8.44
N GLN A 376 -20.78 -3.28 9.35
CA GLN A 376 -19.67 -4.22 9.28
C GLN A 376 -20.12 -5.61 8.80
N ILE A 377 -21.38 -5.79 8.41
CA ILE A 377 -21.89 -7.04 7.82
C ILE A 377 -21.03 -7.48 6.61
N GLY A 378 -20.79 -8.79 6.52
CA GLY A 378 -19.99 -9.44 5.48
C GLY A 378 -18.59 -9.80 5.93
N SER A 379 -17.72 -10.11 4.97
CA SER A 379 -16.34 -10.54 5.23
C SER A 379 -15.47 -9.43 5.82
N GLN A 380 -14.70 -9.79 6.83
CA GLN A 380 -13.82 -8.91 7.60
C GLN A 380 -12.46 -9.59 7.73
N VAL A 381 -11.40 -8.79 7.76
CA VAL A 381 -10.02 -9.27 7.77
C VAL A 381 -9.32 -8.73 9.01
N TYR A 382 -8.58 -9.61 9.67
CA TYR A 382 -7.66 -9.26 10.74
C TYR A 382 -6.29 -9.79 10.42
N CYS A 383 -5.28 -8.94 10.54
CA CYS A 383 -3.90 -9.35 10.44
C CYS A 383 -3.07 -8.79 11.61
N ALA A 384 -2.02 -9.51 11.99
CA ALA A 384 -1.11 -9.09 13.06
C ALA A 384 0.33 -9.53 12.81
N ILE A 385 1.27 -8.71 13.30
CA ILE A 385 2.70 -9.00 13.38
C ILE A 385 3.17 -8.77 14.80
N ALA A 386 3.85 -9.76 15.38
CA ALA A 386 4.55 -9.61 16.65
C ALA A 386 5.98 -9.13 16.40
N THR A 387 6.45 -8.19 17.22
CA THR A 387 7.83 -7.70 17.19
C THR A 387 8.52 -8.03 18.50
N ASP A 388 9.75 -8.55 18.42
CA ASP A 388 10.56 -8.88 19.57
C ASP A 388 11.53 -7.76 19.97
N SER A 389 12.23 -7.92 21.10
CA SER A 389 13.16 -6.91 21.62
C SER A 389 14.41 -6.69 20.76
N ASN A 390 14.64 -7.52 19.73
CA ASN A 390 15.66 -7.31 18.69
C ASN A 390 15.09 -6.67 17.42
N ASN A 391 13.82 -6.29 17.42
CA ASN A 391 13.04 -5.81 16.26
C ASN A 391 12.76 -6.88 15.19
N ILE A 392 12.93 -8.16 15.49
CA ILE A 392 12.54 -9.22 14.57
C ILE A 392 11.03 -9.35 14.60
N GLN A 393 10.43 -9.33 13.42
CA GLN A 393 9.01 -9.50 13.23
C GLN A 393 8.67 -10.96 12.92
N SER A 394 7.50 -11.40 13.40
CA SER A 394 6.87 -12.62 12.90
C SER A 394 6.52 -12.49 11.43
N ASP A 395 6.24 -13.61 10.77
CA ASP A 395 5.43 -13.54 9.57
C ASP A 395 4.05 -12.97 9.91
N GLN A 396 3.41 -12.28 8.95
CA GLN A 396 2.09 -11.70 9.17
C GLN A 396 1.05 -12.82 9.29
N TYR A 397 0.43 -12.93 10.47
CA TYR A 397 -0.72 -13.78 10.68
C TYR A 397 -1.97 -13.07 10.19
N CYS A 398 -2.81 -13.71 9.37
CA CYS A 398 -4.09 -13.17 8.93
C CYS A 398 -5.20 -14.20 9.10
N THR A 399 -6.39 -13.74 9.47
CA THR A 399 -7.62 -14.54 9.52
C THR A 399 -8.83 -13.73 9.06
N THR A 400 -9.90 -14.43 8.71
CA THR A 400 -11.14 -13.85 8.20
C THR A 400 -12.31 -14.20 9.09
N PHE A 401 -13.20 -13.22 9.25
CA PHE A 401 -14.48 -13.37 9.92
C PHE A 401 -15.61 -13.01 8.97
N THR A 402 -16.80 -13.53 9.24
CA THR A 402 -18.01 -13.10 8.54
C THR A 402 -19.00 -12.56 9.54
N VAL A 403 -19.29 -11.26 9.45
CA VAL A 403 -20.31 -10.61 10.28
C VAL A 403 -21.69 -10.85 9.67
N LEU A 404 -22.61 -11.32 10.48
CA LEU A 404 -23.97 -11.69 10.08
C LEU A 404 -25.01 -10.81 10.80
N PRO A 405 -26.15 -10.56 10.16
CA PRO A 405 -27.33 -10.04 10.84
C PRO A 405 -27.70 -10.94 12.05
N VAL A 406 -28.34 -10.33 13.05
CA VAL A 406 -28.80 -11.07 14.24
C VAL A 406 -29.70 -12.24 13.83
N GLY A 407 -29.38 -13.43 14.32
CA GLY A 407 -30.18 -14.65 14.08
C GLY A 407 -29.88 -15.40 12.78
N GLN A 408 -28.89 -14.99 11.99
CA GLN A 408 -28.44 -15.75 10.82
C GLN A 408 -27.31 -16.71 11.15
N THR A 409 -27.26 -17.83 10.42
CA THR A 409 -26.19 -18.83 10.49
C THR A 409 -25.43 -18.89 9.16
N LEU A 410 -24.12 -19.04 9.22
CA LEU A 410 -23.28 -19.28 8.06
C LEU A 410 -22.72 -20.70 8.10
N ASN A 411 -22.83 -21.42 6.98
CA ASN A 411 -22.07 -22.63 6.77
C ASN A 411 -20.70 -22.25 6.20
N CYS A 412 -19.67 -22.29 7.04
CA CYS A 412 -18.31 -22.14 6.55
C CYS A 412 -17.92 -23.39 5.75
N PRO A 413 -17.43 -23.24 4.51
CA PRO A 413 -16.85 -24.35 3.79
C PRO A 413 -15.69 -24.91 4.60
N THR A 414 -15.68 -26.23 4.84
CA THR A 414 -14.60 -26.91 5.57
C THR A 414 -13.27 -26.95 4.80
N ASP A 415 -13.22 -26.42 3.57
CA ASP A 415 -12.12 -26.65 2.63
C ASP A 415 -11.18 -25.46 2.42
N PHE A 416 -11.28 -24.39 3.22
CA PHE A 416 -10.26 -23.33 3.28
C PHE A 416 -9.07 -23.73 4.19
N ILE A 417 -8.61 -24.97 4.09
CA ILE A 417 -7.27 -25.35 4.56
C ILE A 417 -6.31 -25.04 3.42
N LEU A 418 -5.38 -24.14 3.69
CA LEU A 418 -4.25 -23.81 2.82
C LEU A 418 -3.27 -25.01 2.77
N ASN A 419 -3.71 -26.12 2.18
CA ASN A 419 -2.89 -27.28 1.83
C ASN A 419 -2.69 -27.28 0.31
N ARG A 420 -1.93 -26.31 -0.20
CA ARG A 420 -1.16 -26.57 -1.42
C ARG A 420 0.08 -27.34 -0.98
N THR A 421 -0.10 -28.65 -0.81
CA THR A 421 0.99 -29.60 -0.66
C THR A 421 1.98 -29.31 -1.76
N THR A 422 3.23 -29.01 -1.38
CA THR A 422 4.36 -29.02 -2.29
C THR A 422 4.43 -30.40 -2.93
N THR A 423 3.88 -30.55 -4.12
CA THR A 423 4.18 -31.70 -4.96
C THR A 423 5.62 -31.55 -5.39
N THR A 424 6.54 -32.13 -4.62
CA THR A 424 7.88 -32.47 -5.09
C THR A 424 7.68 -33.43 -6.25
N THR A 425 7.74 -32.92 -7.47
CA THR A 425 7.86 -33.74 -8.68
C THR A 425 9.24 -34.37 -8.63
N SER A 426 9.30 -35.61 -8.14
CA SER A 426 10.40 -36.51 -8.42
C SER A 426 10.48 -36.68 -9.94
N THR A 427 11.58 -36.23 -10.52
CA THR A 427 11.95 -36.48 -11.91
C THR A 427 12.11 -37.97 -12.13
N THR A 428 11.10 -38.61 -12.73
CA THR A 428 11.26 -39.88 -13.43
C THR A 428 11.43 -39.57 -14.91
N THR A 429 12.63 -39.82 -15.40
CA THR A 429 13.05 -39.68 -16.79
C THR A 429 12.32 -40.73 -17.63
N THR A 430 11.37 -40.30 -18.45
CA THR A 430 10.85 -41.10 -19.56
C THR A 430 11.08 -40.31 -20.85
N SER A 431 12.03 -40.78 -21.65
CA SER A 431 12.35 -40.27 -22.97
C SER A 431 11.16 -40.48 -23.91
N VAL A 432 10.57 -39.38 -24.38
CA VAL A 432 9.62 -39.39 -25.50
C VAL A 432 10.26 -38.66 -26.68
N THR A 433 10.39 -39.40 -27.76
CA THR A 433 10.96 -39.00 -29.05
C THR A 433 10.17 -37.84 -29.66
N MET A 434 10.82 -36.70 -29.89
CA MET A 434 10.25 -35.53 -30.58
C MET A 434 9.97 -35.84 -32.05
N LEU A 435 8.71 -35.73 -32.46
CA LEU A 435 8.30 -35.66 -33.87
C LEU A 435 8.33 -34.19 -34.31
N THR A 436 9.21 -33.89 -35.26
CA THR A 436 9.41 -32.55 -35.83
C THR A 436 8.27 -32.21 -36.79
N PHE A 437 7.45 -31.22 -36.47
CA PHE A 437 6.53 -30.59 -37.44
C PHE A 437 7.17 -29.33 -38.01
N VAL A 438 7.49 -29.38 -39.30
CA VAL A 438 7.91 -28.23 -40.10
C VAL A 438 6.66 -27.41 -40.42
N THR A 439 6.61 -26.16 -39.96
CA THR A 439 5.62 -25.18 -40.43
C THR A 439 6.32 -24.11 -41.26
N THR A 440 5.87 -24.00 -42.52
CA THR A 440 6.31 -23.02 -43.50
C THR A 440 5.58 -21.70 -43.28
N THR A 441 6.32 -20.62 -43.05
CA THR A 441 5.77 -19.26 -43.01
C THR A 441 5.74 -18.67 -44.42
N VAL A 442 4.54 -18.37 -44.92
CA VAL A 442 4.32 -17.54 -46.11
C VAL A 442 4.21 -16.09 -45.67
N ALA A 443 5.13 -15.24 -46.12
CA ALA A 443 5.07 -13.80 -45.92
C ALA A 443 4.15 -13.16 -46.98
N SER A 444 3.16 -12.37 -46.55
CA SER A 444 2.43 -11.45 -47.41
C SER A 444 2.72 -10.01 -47.00
N SER A 445 3.21 -9.24 -47.96
CA SER A 445 3.50 -7.82 -47.87
C SER A 445 2.24 -7.00 -48.18
N THR A 446 1.91 -6.04 -47.32
CA THR A 446 1.05 -4.90 -47.70
C THR A 446 1.71 -3.60 -47.27
N SER A 447 1.80 -2.71 -48.26
CA SER A 447 2.35 -1.35 -48.21
C SER A 447 1.45 -0.40 -47.43
N MET A 448 2.04 0.47 -46.61
CA MET A 448 1.43 1.75 -46.27
C MET A 448 2.32 2.89 -46.76
N ILE A 449 1.71 3.71 -47.60
CA ILE A 449 2.16 5.04 -48.01
C ILE A 449 1.82 5.98 -46.85
N GLY A 450 2.84 6.61 -46.26
CA GLY A 450 2.70 7.62 -45.22
C GLY A 450 3.58 8.82 -45.56
N THR A 451 2.92 9.90 -45.95
CA THR A 451 3.46 11.19 -46.39
C THR A 451 4.27 11.89 -45.30
N VAL A 452 5.42 12.42 -45.71
CA VAL A 452 6.30 13.29 -44.93
C VAL A 452 5.66 14.67 -44.81
N TYR A 453 5.41 15.13 -43.57
CA TYR A 453 5.23 16.55 -43.28
C TYR A 453 6.56 17.12 -42.80
N VAL A 454 7.17 17.94 -43.64
CA VAL A 454 8.18 18.92 -43.24
C VAL A 454 7.44 20.06 -42.56
N ASN A 455 7.85 20.46 -41.36
CA ASN A 455 7.46 21.75 -40.83
C ASN A 455 8.70 22.51 -40.38
N ASP A 456 8.83 23.70 -40.95
CA ASP A 456 9.97 24.59 -40.89
C ASP A 456 10.18 25.21 -39.51
N ASN A 457 11.46 25.47 -39.24
CA ASN A 457 11.94 26.38 -38.20
C ASN A 457 11.38 27.80 -38.39
N SER A 458 10.92 28.44 -37.31
CA SER A 458 11.26 29.83 -36.96
C SER A 458 10.47 30.30 -35.74
N GLY A 459 11.15 30.95 -34.77
CA GLY A 459 10.44 31.66 -33.70
C GLY A 459 11.16 31.78 -32.36
N LEU A 460 12.46 32.10 -32.37
CA LEU A 460 13.12 32.69 -31.22
C LEU A 460 12.43 34.01 -30.87
N ASN A 461 11.88 34.12 -29.66
CA ASN A 461 11.66 35.41 -29.00
C ASN A 461 12.18 35.31 -27.57
N SER A 462 13.43 35.73 -27.41
CA SER A 462 14.06 36.05 -26.14
C SER A 462 13.40 37.30 -25.57
N LEU A 463 12.68 37.14 -24.45
CA LEU A 463 12.25 38.25 -23.62
C LEU A 463 13.46 38.72 -22.80
N ASN A 464 14.08 39.79 -23.30
CA ASN A 464 15.18 40.50 -22.68
C ASN A 464 14.61 41.36 -21.53
N LEU A 465 14.63 40.84 -20.30
CA LEU A 465 14.34 41.64 -19.11
C LEU A 465 15.66 42.23 -18.60
N GLY A 466 15.87 43.51 -18.91
CA GLY A 466 16.99 44.29 -18.41
C GLY A 466 16.99 44.32 -16.88
N LEU A 467 18.03 43.73 -16.28
CA LEU A 467 18.30 43.79 -14.86
C LEU A 467 18.89 45.18 -14.53
N ILE A 468 18.07 46.08 -13.99
CA ILE A 468 18.56 47.31 -13.36
C ILE A 468 19.05 46.90 -11.95
N LEU A 469 20.37 46.83 -11.80
CA LEU A 469 21.03 46.72 -10.50
C LEU A 469 20.89 48.06 -9.76
N GLY A 470 20.18 48.04 -8.63
CA GLY A 470 20.03 49.21 -7.77
C GLY A 470 19.65 48.83 -6.35
N PHE A 471 20.63 48.95 -5.45
CA PHE A 471 20.56 48.95 -3.99
C PHE A 471 20.44 47.60 -3.27
N GLY A 472 21.39 47.40 -2.36
CA GLY A 472 21.64 46.15 -1.66
C GLY A 472 20.84 45.96 -0.39
N LEU A 473 20.50 44.70 -0.15
CA LEU A 473 20.42 44.03 1.14
C LEU A 473 20.63 42.52 0.86
N PRO A 474 21.30 41.76 1.74
CA PRO A 474 22.27 40.78 1.28
C PRO A 474 21.65 39.41 0.98
N LEU A 475 22.33 38.72 0.07
CA LEU A 475 22.37 37.29 -0.27
C LEU A 475 22.10 36.28 0.88
N LEU A 476 22.16 36.73 2.13
CA LEU A 476 21.86 35.97 3.36
C LEU A 476 20.38 35.52 3.45
N LEU A 477 19.43 36.32 2.92
CA LEU A 477 18.00 35.97 2.90
C LEU A 477 17.66 34.86 1.90
N LEU A 478 18.42 34.75 0.80
CA LEU A 478 18.26 33.67 -0.18
C LEU A 478 18.84 32.34 0.36
N LEU A 479 19.95 32.41 1.10
CA LEU A 479 20.57 31.27 1.75
C LEU A 479 19.73 30.67 2.89
N ILE A 480 18.98 31.50 3.65
CA ILE A 480 18.10 31.01 4.73
C ILE A 480 16.82 30.37 4.16
N ALA A 481 16.27 30.88 3.05
CA ALA A 481 15.14 30.27 2.36
C ALA A 481 15.51 28.90 1.74
N LEU A 482 16.73 28.78 1.20
CA LEU A 482 17.27 27.50 0.71
C LEU A 482 17.63 26.53 1.85
N SER A 483 18.05 26.99 3.03
CA SER A 483 18.33 26.12 4.17
C SER A 483 17.06 25.59 4.85
N LEU A 484 15.97 26.38 4.88
CA LEU A 484 14.67 25.94 5.43
C LEU A 484 13.98 24.89 4.54
N TYR A 485 14.24 24.88 3.23
CA TYR A 485 13.80 23.79 2.35
C TYR A 485 14.60 22.48 2.51
N CYS A 486 15.80 22.54 3.10
CA CYS A 486 16.65 21.35 3.35
C CYS A 486 16.54 20.77 4.77
N CYS A 487 15.95 21.49 5.74
CA CYS A 487 15.94 21.07 7.15
C CYS A 487 14.86 20.04 7.54
N CYS A 488 14.27 19.31 6.60
CA CYS A 488 13.42 18.14 6.92
C CYS A 488 14.20 16.82 7.03
N CYS A 489 15.51 16.79 6.77
CA CYS A 489 16.34 15.62 7.05
C CYS A 489 16.96 15.71 8.45
N GLN A 490 16.42 14.95 9.42
CA GLN A 490 17.08 14.71 10.70
C GLN A 490 18.43 14.01 10.51
N HIS A 491 19.52 14.77 10.54
CA HIS A 491 20.82 14.30 11.04
C HIS A 491 21.52 15.48 11.74
N CYS A 492 21.25 15.63 13.03
CA CYS A 492 22.08 16.37 13.96
C CYS A 492 22.14 15.55 15.25
N GLN A 493 23.10 14.62 15.32
CA GLN A 493 23.61 14.12 16.59
C GLN A 493 24.94 14.82 16.86
N PHE A 494 25.00 15.46 18.03
CA PHE A 494 26.17 15.81 18.84
C PHE A 494 27.56 15.60 18.21
N PHE A 495 28.22 16.69 17.81
CA PHE A 495 29.37 17.30 18.49
C PHE A 495 29.65 18.70 17.91
#